data_AF-A0A528LHP1-F1
#
_entry.id   AF-A0A528LHP1-F1
#
_cell.length_a   1.000
_cell.length_b   1.000
_cell.length_c   1.000
_cell.angle_alpha   90.00
_cell.angle_beta   90.00
_cell.angle_gamma   90.00
#
_symmetry.space_group_name_H-M   'P 1'
#
loop_
_entity.id
_entity.type
_entity.pdbx_description
1 polymer ?
#
loop_
_entity_poly.entity_id
_entity_poly.type
_entity_poly.pdbx_seq_one_letter_code
_entity_poly.pdbx_strand_id
1 'polypeptide(L)'
;ALVRELAQAVSAEGAAGGQAMDLSLVGKHVELDRIVAMHRMKSGALVRASVRMGALGAIAEDAAHAALYCALDRYSACFGLALQVVDDILDATADTATLGKTPGKDAAAQKPTCASIMGLQAARQFAL
;
A
#
# COMPACT_ATOMS: atom_id res chain seq x y z
N ALA A 1 -2.45 -18.93 14.12
CA ALA A 1 -2.18 -17.47 13.99
C ALA A 1 -1.99 -17.07 12.52
N LEU A 2 -0.98 -17.60 11.83
CA LEU A 2 -0.60 -17.19 10.46
C LEU A 2 -1.72 -17.22 9.41
N VAL A 3 -2.51 -18.30 9.34
CA VAL A 3 -3.64 -18.40 8.40
C VAL A 3 -4.67 -17.31 8.64
N ARG A 4 -4.95 -16.96 9.90
CA ARG A 4 -5.91 -15.90 10.25
C ARG A 4 -5.38 -14.53 9.82
N GLU A 5 -4.11 -14.25 10.08
CA GLU A 5 -3.45 -13.00 9.69
C GLU A 5 -3.49 -12.82 8.16
N LEU A 6 -3.13 -13.86 7.40
CA LEU A 6 -3.19 -13.81 5.94
C LEU A 6 -4.63 -13.68 5.43
N ALA A 7 -5.56 -14.46 5.98
CA ALA A 7 -6.97 -14.43 5.57
C ALA A 7 -7.58 -13.03 5.76
N GLN A 8 -7.28 -12.35 6.87
CA GLN A 8 -7.70 -10.97 7.10
C GLN A 8 -7.07 -10.02 6.08
N ALA A 9 -5.78 -10.17 5.78
CA ALA A 9 -5.11 -9.30 4.83
C ALA A 9 -5.61 -9.43 3.38
N VAL A 10 -6.09 -10.60 2.96
CA VAL A 10 -6.65 -10.81 1.61
C VAL A 10 -8.18 -10.63 1.53
N SER A 11 -8.83 -10.31 2.66
CA SER A 11 -10.29 -10.19 2.77
C SER A 11 -10.85 -8.95 2.08
N ALA A 12 -12.18 -8.80 2.14
CA ALA A 12 -12.90 -7.59 1.74
C ALA A 12 -12.52 -6.37 2.60
N GLU A 13 -12.05 -6.58 3.82
CA GLU A 13 -11.51 -5.53 4.69
C GLU A 13 -10.00 -5.27 4.45
N GLY A 14 -9.37 -6.05 3.57
CA GLY A 14 -7.96 -5.96 3.20
C GLY A 14 -7.76 -5.72 1.70
N ALA A 15 -6.84 -6.47 1.10
CA ALA A 15 -6.37 -6.30 -0.27
C ALA A 15 -7.50 -6.39 -1.31
N ALA A 16 -8.45 -7.32 -1.15
CA ALA A 16 -9.57 -7.45 -2.08
C ALA A 16 -10.50 -6.22 -2.04
N GLY A 17 -10.77 -5.69 -0.84
CA GLY A 17 -11.52 -4.44 -0.68
C GLY A 17 -10.81 -3.24 -1.26
N GLY A 18 -9.50 -3.14 -1.02
CA GLY A 18 -8.66 -2.09 -1.61
C GLY A 18 -8.69 -2.15 -3.14
N GLN A 19 -8.61 -3.34 -3.72
CA GLN A 19 -8.73 -3.53 -5.17
C GLN A 19 -10.12 -3.16 -5.70
N ALA A 20 -11.19 -3.48 -4.97
CA ALA A 20 -12.54 -3.05 -5.34
C ALA A 20 -12.67 -1.52 -5.30
N MET A 21 -12.09 -0.86 -4.29
CA MET A 21 -12.04 0.61 -4.22
C MET A 21 -11.26 1.18 -5.40
N ASP A 22 -10.07 0.66 -5.69
CA ASP A 22 -9.21 1.06 -6.80
C ASP A 22 -9.98 1.12 -8.13
N LEU A 23 -10.69 0.05 -8.46
CA LEU A 23 -11.52 -0.03 -9.67
C LEU A 23 -12.71 0.96 -9.63
N SER A 24 -13.31 1.18 -8.46
CA SER A 24 -14.44 2.10 -8.30
C SER A 24 -14.08 3.58 -8.46
N LEU A 25 -12.78 3.93 -8.35
CA LEU A 25 -12.27 5.30 -8.42
C LEU A 25 -11.84 5.71 -9.83
N VAL A 26 -11.76 4.76 -10.76
CA VAL A 26 -11.40 5.03 -12.17
C VAL A 26 -12.33 6.08 -12.77
N GLY A 27 -11.72 7.08 -13.44
CA GLY A 27 -12.43 8.18 -14.10
C GLY A 27 -13.07 9.21 -13.16
N LYS A 28 -12.83 9.12 -11.85
CA LYS A 28 -13.39 10.04 -10.86
C LYS A 28 -12.36 11.03 -10.35
N HIS A 29 -12.82 12.21 -9.95
CA HIS A 29 -12.04 13.11 -9.11
C HIS A 29 -12.15 12.65 -7.66
N VAL A 30 -11.01 12.52 -6.98
CA VAL A 30 -10.91 11.86 -5.68
C VAL A 30 -9.92 12.62 -4.80
N GLU A 31 -10.31 12.83 -3.55
CA GLU A 31 -9.44 13.44 -2.53
C GLU A 31 -8.31 12.48 -2.11
N LEU A 32 -7.17 13.06 -1.71
CA LEU A 32 -5.97 12.31 -1.32
C LEU A 32 -6.25 11.27 -0.23
N ASP A 33 -7.05 11.62 0.78
CA ASP A 33 -7.37 10.72 1.90
C ASP A 33 -8.01 9.40 1.43
N ARG A 34 -8.79 9.46 0.35
CA ARG A 34 -9.44 8.27 -0.20
C ARG A 34 -8.46 7.38 -0.97
N ILE A 35 -7.47 7.97 -1.64
CA ILE A 35 -6.36 7.22 -2.25
C ILE A 35 -5.48 6.59 -1.17
N VAL A 36 -5.15 7.33 -0.11
CA VAL A 36 -4.37 6.81 1.02
C VAL A 36 -5.09 5.64 1.71
N ALA A 37 -6.40 5.75 1.93
CA ALA A 37 -7.21 4.66 2.48
C ALA A 37 -7.19 3.42 1.56
N MET A 38 -7.33 3.63 0.24
CA MET A 38 -7.25 2.55 -0.75
C MET A 38 -5.87 1.89 -0.75
N HIS A 39 -4.77 2.65 -0.77
CA HIS A 39 -3.40 2.13 -0.75
C HIS A 39 -3.10 1.31 0.50
N ARG A 40 -3.56 1.78 1.68
CA ARG A 40 -3.46 1.05 2.96
C ARG A 40 -4.13 -0.31 2.90
N MET A 41 -5.22 -0.44 2.16
CA MET A 41 -5.95 -1.71 2.02
C MET A 41 -5.35 -2.58 0.92
N LYS A 42 -5.27 -2.07 -0.31
CA LYS A 42 -4.94 -2.83 -1.53
C LYS A 42 -3.58 -3.52 -1.41
N SER A 43 -2.56 -2.76 -1.03
CA SER A 43 -1.18 -3.23 -0.95
C SER A 43 -0.68 -3.23 0.51
N GLY A 44 -1.05 -2.22 1.28
CA GLY A 44 -0.62 -2.07 2.68
C GLY A 44 -1.02 -3.25 3.58
N ALA A 45 -2.20 -3.85 3.36
CA ALA A 45 -2.67 -4.96 4.18
C ALA A 45 -1.76 -6.19 4.08
N LEU A 46 -1.32 -6.55 2.86
CA LEU A 46 -0.44 -7.70 2.63
C LEU A 46 1.00 -7.45 3.10
N VAL A 47 1.49 -6.21 2.95
CA VAL A 47 2.81 -5.81 3.48
C VAL A 47 2.81 -5.93 5.01
N ARG A 48 1.77 -5.40 5.66
CA ARG A 48 1.58 -5.48 7.11
C ARG A 48 1.48 -6.93 7.59
N ALA A 49 0.69 -7.76 6.92
CA ALA A 49 0.58 -9.18 7.26
C ALA A 49 1.89 -9.92 7.08
N SER A 50 2.66 -9.65 6.02
CA SER A 50 3.98 -10.29 5.81
C SER A 50 4.93 -10.05 6.98
N VAL A 51 5.01 -8.81 7.47
CA VAL A 51 5.86 -8.45 8.62
C VAL A 51 5.32 -9.09 9.91
N ARG A 52 4.01 -9.00 10.15
CA ARG A 52 3.37 -9.59 11.35
C ARG A 52 3.50 -11.12 11.39
N MET A 53 3.36 -11.79 10.24
CA MET A 53 3.55 -13.24 10.13
C MET A 53 4.99 -13.64 10.45
N GLY A 54 5.98 -12.86 10.02
CA GLY A 54 7.38 -13.05 10.42
C GLY A 54 7.58 -12.92 11.93
N ALA A 55 6.98 -11.90 12.55
CA ALA A 55 7.02 -11.72 14.01
C ALA A 55 6.34 -12.89 14.75
N LEU A 56 5.15 -13.29 14.33
CA LEU A 56 4.39 -14.40 14.91
C LEU A 56 5.14 -15.75 14.80
N GLY A 57 6.04 -15.90 13.83
CA GLY A 57 6.87 -17.09 13.66
C GLY A 57 8.16 -17.08 14.49
N ALA A 58 8.61 -15.92 14.97
CA ALA A 58 9.93 -15.75 15.57
C ALA A 58 9.94 -15.15 16.98
N ILE A 59 8.84 -14.52 17.41
CA ILE A 59 8.76 -13.70 18.62
C ILE A 59 7.54 -14.12 19.44
N ALA A 60 7.74 -14.34 20.74
CA ALA A 60 6.66 -14.65 21.66
C ALA A 60 5.65 -13.49 21.73
N GLU A 61 4.36 -13.82 21.72
CA GLU A 61 3.28 -12.85 21.84
C GLU A 61 2.99 -12.57 23.32
N ASP A 62 3.91 -11.86 23.98
CA ASP A 62 3.86 -11.55 25.41
C ASP A 62 4.09 -10.06 25.71
N ALA A 63 3.94 -9.68 26.98
CA ALA A 63 4.10 -8.30 27.42
C ALA A 63 5.53 -7.77 27.22
N ALA A 64 6.55 -8.63 27.20
CA ALA A 64 7.93 -8.23 26.99
C ALA A 64 8.17 -7.76 25.55
N HIS A 65 7.46 -8.33 24.58
CA HIS A 65 7.60 -8.00 23.16
C HIS A 65 6.50 -7.09 22.61
N ALA A 66 5.52 -6.68 23.42
CA ALA A 66 4.40 -5.84 22.98
C ALA A 66 4.85 -4.56 22.24
N ALA A 67 5.87 -3.87 22.77
CA ALA A 67 6.41 -2.66 22.14
C ALA A 67 7.01 -2.94 20.74
N LEU A 68 7.66 -4.09 20.58
CA LEU A 68 8.23 -4.51 19.29
C LEU A 68 7.13 -4.82 18.28
N TYR A 69 6.06 -5.53 18.69
CA TYR A 69 4.90 -5.74 17.83
C TYR A 69 4.26 -4.43 17.37
N CYS A 70 4.09 -3.45 18.27
CA CYS A 70 3.60 -2.12 17.90
C CYS A 70 4.52 -1.39 16.92
N ALA A 71 5.84 -1.49 17.10
CA ALA A 71 6.82 -0.87 16.21
C ALA A 71 6.79 -1.49 14.80
N LEU A 72 6.74 -2.83 14.71
CA LEU A 72 6.63 -3.56 13.44
C LEU A 72 5.32 -3.26 12.71
N ASP A 73 4.23 -3.13 13.46
CA ASP A 73 2.92 -2.76 12.92
C ASP A 73 2.93 -1.35 12.31
N ARG A 74 3.49 -0.37 13.04
CA ARG A 74 3.66 1.00 12.55
C ARG A 74 4.59 1.06 11.34
N TYR A 75 5.74 0.38 11.42
CA TYR A 75 6.70 0.32 10.33
C TYR A 75 6.05 -0.21 9.05
N SER A 76 5.38 -1.36 9.14
CA SER A 76 4.80 -2.02 7.97
C SER A 76 3.62 -1.24 7.39
N ALA A 77 2.83 -0.54 8.22
CA ALA A 77 1.78 0.36 7.75
C ALA A 77 2.35 1.58 6.98
N CYS A 78 3.42 2.20 7.49
CA CYS A 78 4.11 3.30 6.81
C CYS A 78 4.77 2.82 5.50
N PHE A 79 5.52 1.72 5.57
CA PHE A 79 6.23 1.16 4.43
C PHE A 79 5.27 0.71 3.32
N GLY A 80 4.15 0.06 3.67
CA GLY A 80 3.15 -0.37 2.69
C GLY A 80 2.50 0.80 1.95
N LEU A 81 2.26 1.93 2.63
CA LEU A 81 1.77 3.14 1.99
C LEU A 81 2.84 3.76 1.08
N ALA A 82 4.06 3.93 1.59
CA ALA A 82 5.17 4.50 0.84
C ALA A 82 5.46 3.70 -0.45
N LEU A 83 5.42 2.36 -0.37
CA LEU A 83 5.63 1.48 -1.51
C LEU A 83 4.64 1.76 -2.65
N GLN A 84 3.37 2.01 -2.34
CA GLN A 84 2.37 2.29 -3.35
C GLN A 84 2.51 3.71 -3.92
N VAL A 85 2.88 4.70 -3.10
CA VAL A 85 3.18 6.06 -3.59
C VAL A 85 4.39 6.04 -4.52
N VAL A 86 5.41 5.23 -4.21
CA VAL A 86 6.56 5.03 -5.10
C VAL A 86 6.15 4.33 -6.40
N ASP A 87 5.29 3.31 -6.36
CA ASP A 87 4.75 2.68 -7.59
C ASP A 87 3.99 3.69 -8.46
N ASP A 88 3.16 4.55 -7.87
CA ASP A 88 2.46 5.64 -8.59
C ASP A 88 3.46 6.62 -9.25
N ILE A 89 4.55 6.97 -8.55
CA ILE A 89 5.61 7.85 -9.08
C ILE A 89 6.37 7.15 -10.21
N LEU A 90 6.70 5.87 -10.05
CA LEU A 90 7.41 5.10 -11.05
C LEU A 90 6.56 4.93 -12.30
N ASP A 91 5.27 4.57 -12.18
CA ASP A 91 4.36 4.46 -13.34
C ASP A 91 4.32 5.76 -14.16
N ALA A 92 4.39 6.92 -13.48
CA ALA A 92 4.38 8.23 -14.11
C ALA A 92 5.73 8.69 -14.70
N THR A 93 6.86 8.14 -14.27
CA THR A 93 8.19 8.74 -14.56
C THR A 93 9.24 7.79 -15.11
N ALA A 94 9.15 6.49 -14.84
CA ALA A 94 10.16 5.52 -15.24
C ALA A 94 9.92 5.02 -16.67
N ASP A 95 11.00 4.59 -17.32
CA ASP A 95 10.92 3.92 -18.62
C ASP A 95 10.55 2.43 -18.46
N THR A 96 10.14 1.82 -19.56
CA THR A 96 9.77 0.39 -19.60
C THR A 96 10.92 -0.52 -19.13
N ALA A 97 12.18 -0.15 -19.38
CA ALA A 97 13.34 -0.94 -18.99
C ALA A 97 13.51 -1.00 -17.46
N THR A 98 13.20 0.10 -16.77
CA THR A 98 13.26 0.22 -15.31
C THR A 98 12.05 -0.40 -14.62
N LEU A 99 10.85 -0.23 -15.19
CA LEU A 99 9.60 -0.74 -14.63
C LEU A 99 9.36 -2.22 -14.89
N GLY A 100 9.89 -2.78 -15.99
CA GLY A 100 9.56 -4.12 -16.47
C GLY A 100 8.10 -4.29 -16.94
N LYS A 101 7.31 -3.20 -16.93
CA LYS A 101 5.91 -3.08 -17.41
C LYS A 101 5.74 -1.79 -18.21
N THR A 102 4.66 -1.67 -18.98
CA THR A 102 4.34 -0.46 -19.74
C THR A 102 4.06 0.72 -18.77
N PRO A 103 4.85 1.81 -18.83
CA PRO A 103 4.61 3.01 -18.01
C PRO A 103 3.35 3.76 -18.45
N GLY A 104 2.84 4.64 -17.58
CA GLY A 104 1.71 5.51 -17.86
C GLY A 104 0.37 4.78 -17.98
N LYS A 105 0.29 3.54 -17.50
CA LYS A 105 -0.95 2.75 -17.55
C LYS A 105 -2.05 3.41 -16.72
N ASP A 106 -1.70 4.00 -15.58
CA ASP A 106 -2.68 4.65 -14.72
C ASP A 106 -3.26 5.90 -15.38
N ALA A 107 -2.43 6.69 -16.05
CA ALA A 107 -2.90 7.84 -16.83
C ALA A 107 -3.80 7.42 -18.00
N ALA A 108 -3.41 6.37 -18.74
CA ALA A 108 -4.20 5.82 -19.84
C ALA A 108 -5.57 5.27 -19.36
N ALA A 109 -5.63 4.74 -18.13
CA ALA A 109 -6.85 4.26 -17.50
C ALA A 109 -7.65 5.36 -16.78
N GLN A 110 -7.23 6.63 -16.84
CA GLN A 110 -7.82 7.75 -16.07
C GLN A 110 -7.94 7.43 -14.57
N LYS A 111 -6.92 6.77 -14.04
CA LYS A 111 -6.88 6.33 -12.66
C LYS A 111 -6.26 7.43 -11.79
N PRO A 112 -6.94 7.87 -10.70
CA PRO A 112 -6.34 8.83 -9.78
C PRO A 112 -5.21 8.17 -8.97
N THR A 113 -4.07 8.84 -8.88
CA THR A 113 -2.89 8.41 -8.13
C THR A 113 -2.40 9.50 -7.18
N CYS A 114 -1.54 9.16 -6.21
CA CYS A 114 -0.95 10.19 -5.35
C CYS A 114 -0.12 11.19 -6.17
N ALA A 115 0.59 10.70 -7.20
CA ALA A 115 1.36 11.54 -8.11
C ALA A 115 0.49 12.51 -8.92
N SER A 116 -0.69 12.08 -9.39
CA SER A 116 -1.61 12.95 -10.14
C SER A 116 -2.30 13.99 -9.27
N ILE A 117 -2.58 13.67 -8.00
CA ILE A 117 -3.29 14.57 -7.07
C ILE A 117 -2.35 15.58 -6.43
N MET A 118 -1.20 15.13 -5.92
CA MET A 118 -0.27 15.98 -5.16
C MET A 118 0.79 16.64 -6.06
N GLY A 119 1.01 16.10 -7.25
CA GLY A 119 2.19 16.38 -8.06
C GLY A 119 3.41 15.58 -7.61
N LEU A 120 4.34 15.33 -8.55
CA LEU A 120 5.48 14.42 -8.36
C LEU A 120 6.39 14.79 -7.18
N GLN A 121 6.68 16.08 -6.99
CA GLN A 121 7.58 16.52 -5.92
C GLN A 121 6.97 16.27 -4.54
N ALA A 122 5.69 16.64 -4.35
CA ALA A 122 4.99 16.42 -3.08
C ALA A 122 4.77 14.93 -2.82
N ALA A 123 4.47 14.14 -3.86
CA ALA A 123 4.37 12.68 -3.74
C ALA A 123 5.69 12.04 -3.27
N ARG A 124 6.84 12.50 -3.80
CA ARG A 124 8.16 12.04 -3.34
C ARG A 124 8.42 12.39 -1.88
N GLN A 125 8.06 13.59 -1.44
CA GLN A 125 8.21 14.00 -0.04
C GLN A 125 7.27 13.22 0.89
N PHE A 126 6.06 12.89 0.42
CA PHE A 126 5.08 12.12 1.18
C PHE A 126 5.47 10.65 1.36
N ALA A 127 6.24 10.09 0.41
CA ALA A 127 6.71 8.71 0.48
C ALA A 127 7.93 8.50 1.42
N LEU A 128 8.59 9.58 1.84
CA LEU A 128 9.78 9.57 2.72
C LEU A 128 9.38 9.78 4.19
#